data_AF-A0A434V6K4-F1
#
_entry.id   AF-A0A434V6K4-F1
#
_cell.length_a   1.000
_cell.length_b   1.000
_cell.length_c   1.000
_cell.angle_alpha   90.00
_cell.angle_beta   90.00
_cell.angle_gamma   90.00
#
_symmetry.space_group_name_H-M   'P 1'
#
loop_
_entity.id
_entity.type
_entity.pdbx_description
1 polymer ?
#
loop_
_entity_poly.entity_id
_entity_poly.type
_entity_poly.pdbx_seq_one_letter_code
_entity_poly.pdbx_strand_id
1 'polypeptide(L)'
;PAAMADLERAVTEILSCFRPGRGNFVTDLLSRRIDRILVAATKADQLHHESHDRLQAIVRRLADRAVARANFSGADVDVVAMAAVRSTREGTVKQGRETLPVIIGTPLKDEKIDGETFDGKTETAIFPGDLPEKVDAVFDLSGSQPENNEPAIRFVRFRPPKLERTAEGVTLSLSHIRLDRALQFLIGDRLA
;
A
#
# COMPACT_ATOMS: atom_id res chain seq x y z
N PRO A 1 -4.09 -8.49 -15.57
CA PRO A 1 -4.96 -7.47 -16.24
C PRO A 1 -6.43 -7.49 -15.81
N ALA A 2 -7.14 -8.63 -15.91
CA ALA A 2 -8.56 -8.71 -15.48
C ALA A 2 -8.78 -8.35 -14.00
N ALA A 3 -7.89 -8.81 -13.11
CA ALA A 3 -7.95 -8.48 -11.69
C ALA A 3 -7.78 -6.97 -11.40
N MET A 4 -6.99 -6.26 -12.19
CA MET A 4 -6.80 -4.81 -12.04
C MET A 4 -8.05 -4.03 -12.47
N ALA A 5 -8.67 -4.43 -13.58
CA ALA A 5 -9.91 -3.83 -14.06
C ALA A 5 -11.08 -4.09 -13.09
N ASP A 6 -11.15 -5.29 -12.50
CA ASP A 6 -12.14 -5.60 -11.48
C ASP A 6 -11.94 -4.78 -10.19
N LEU A 7 -10.68 -4.57 -9.77
CA LEU A 7 -10.35 -3.70 -8.65
C LEU A 7 -10.75 -2.24 -8.92
N GLU A 8 -10.48 -1.71 -10.11
CA GLU A 8 -10.89 -0.35 -10.52
C GLU A 8 -12.42 -0.18 -10.37
N ARG A 9 -13.17 -1.17 -10.87
CA ARG A 9 -14.63 -1.19 -10.77
C ARG A 9 -15.10 -1.26 -9.32
N ALA A 10 -14.52 -2.17 -8.52
CA ALA A 10 -14.88 -2.33 -7.11
C ALA A 10 -14.61 -1.05 -6.30
N VAL A 11 -13.47 -0.39 -6.51
CA VAL A 11 -13.13 0.89 -5.85
C VAL A 11 -14.14 1.97 -6.23
N THR A 12 -14.54 2.03 -7.51
CA THR A 12 -15.54 2.98 -7.99
C THR A 12 -16.92 2.72 -7.36
N GLU A 13 -17.35 1.46 -7.29
CA GLU A 13 -18.61 1.07 -6.66
C GLU A 13 -18.62 1.40 -5.16
N ILE A 14 -17.56 1.06 -4.43
CA ILE A 14 -17.42 1.37 -2.99
C ILE A 14 -17.50 2.88 -2.76
N LEU A 15 -16.77 3.67 -3.56
CA LEU A 15 -16.76 5.12 -3.40
C LEU A 15 -18.10 5.77 -3.75
N SER A 16 -18.92 5.12 -4.59
CA SER A 16 -20.28 5.56 -4.89
C SER A 16 -21.27 5.38 -3.74
N CYS A 17 -20.98 4.48 -2.79
CA CYS A 17 -21.81 4.26 -1.60
C CYS A 17 -21.68 5.39 -0.57
N PHE A 18 -20.59 6.12 -0.60
CA PHE A 18 -20.42 7.29 0.26
C PHE A 18 -21.26 8.45 -0.25
N ARG A 19 -21.69 9.31 0.68
CA ARG A 19 -22.33 10.61 0.37
C ARG A 19 -21.28 11.70 0.55
N PRO A 20 -20.35 11.86 -0.42
CA PRO A 20 -19.32 12.87 -0.34
C PRO A 20 -19.94 14.26 -0.41
N GLY A 21 -19.38 15.18 0.36
CA GLY A 21 -19.55 16.60 0.14
C GLY A 21 -19.45 17.44 1.40
N ARG A 22 -19.02 18.68 1.21
CA ARG A 22 -18.84 19.64 2.29
C ARG A 22 -20.20 20.02 2.88
N GLY A 23 -20.39 19.76 4.17
CA GLY A 23 -21.55 20.25 4.91
C GLY A 23 -21.41 21.74 5.25
N ASN A 24 -22.51 22.48 5.29
CA ASN A 24 -22.58 23.76 5.98
C ASN A 24 -23.03 23.51 7.42
N PHE A 25 -22.59 24.32 8.40
CA PHE A 25 -22.87 24.15 9.83
C PHE A 25 -24.36 23.90 10.15
N VAL A 26 -25.27 24.52 9.37
CA VAL A 26 -26.73 24.37 9.52
C VAL A 26 -27.25 23.02 8.99
N THR A 27 -26.65 22.48 7.92
CA THR A 27 -27.06 21.20 7.30
C THR A 27 -26.39 19.98 7.94
N ASP A 28 -25.24 20.16 8.60
CA ASP A 28 -24.46 19.07 9.21
C ASP A 28 -25.14 18.47 10.45
N LEU A 29 -26.01 19.26 11.12
CA LEU A 29 -26.83 18.77 12.24
C LEU A 29 -27.88 17.73 11.78
N LEU A 30 -28.26 17.74 10.50
CA LEU A 30 -29.31 16.88 9.93
C LEU A 30 -28.78 15.82 8.96
N SER A 31 -27.65 16.07 8.28
CA SER A 31 -27.03 15.11 7.36
C SER A 31 -25.55 14.91 7.68
N ARG A 32 -25.17 13.70 8.12
CA ARG A 32 -23.76 13.31 8.25
C ARG A 32 -23.17 13.15 6.85
N ARG A 33 -22.35 14.11 6.42
CA ARG A 33 -21.60 14.03 5.16
C ARG A 33 -20.15 13.64 5.43
N ILE A 34 -19.51 13.04 4.43
CA ILE A 34 -18.09 12.70 4.48
C ILE A 34 -17.34 13.78 3.72
N ASP A 35 -16.51 14.51 4.45
CA ASP A 35 -15.68 15.62 3.99
C ASP A 35 -14.27 15.16 3.58
N ARG A 36 -13.76 14.07 4.15
CA ARG A 36 -12.42 13.53 3.84
C ARG A 36 -12.47 12.04 3.53
N ILE A 37 -11.81 11.62 2.45
CA ILE A 37 -11.69 10.23 2.04
C ILE A 37 -10.21 9.93 1.78
N LEU A 38 -9.67 8.88 2.41
CA LEU A 38 -8.30 8.43 2.18
C LEU A 38 -8.30 7.05 1.54
N VAL A 39 -7.70 6.92 0.37
CA VAL A 39 -7.46 5.62 -0.28
C VAL A 39 -6.05 5.15 0.08
N ALA A 40 -5.96 4.08 0.86
CA ALA A 40 -4.69 3.56 1.35
C ALA A 40 -4.22 2.32 0.59
N ALA A 41 -3.04 2.40 -0.04
CA ALA A 41 -2.32 1.23 -0.52
C ALA A 41 -1.60 0.58 0.66
N THR A 42 -2.25 -0.41 1.27
CA THR A 42 -1.76 -1.07 2.50
C THR A 42 -0.60 -2.03 2.25
N LYS A 43 0.16 -2.34 3.31
CA LYS A 43 1.31 -3.26 3.30
C LYS A 43 2.46 -2.78 2.41
N ALA A 44 2.66 -1.46 2.35
CA ALA A 44 3.77 -0.86 1.60
C ALA A 44 5.16 -1.32 2.12
N ASP A 45 5.25 -1.89 3.33
CA ASP A 45 6.47 -2.49 3.87
C ASP A 45 6.93 -3.73 3.08
N GLN A 46 6.07 -4.35 2.28
CA GLN A 46 6.44 -5.45 1.38
C GLN A 46 7.16 -4.99 0.11
N LEU A 47 7.50 -3.70 0.04
CA LEU A 47 8.23 -3.06 -1.03
C LEU A 47 9.35 -2.19 -0.45
N HIS A 48 10.43 -2.05 -1.22
CA HIS A 48 11.44 -1.04 -0.91
C HIS A 48 10.87 0.38 -1.05
N HIS A 49 11.41 1.34 -0.29
CA HIS A 49 10.85 2.70 -0.22
C HIS A 49 10.81 3.41 -1.57
N GLU A 50 11.74 3.09 -2.47
CA GLU A 50 11.80 3.61 -3.84
C GLU A 50 10.56 3.24 -4.67
N SER A 51 9.86 2.16 -4.31
CA SER A 51 8.62 1.73 -4.95
C SER A 51 7.35 2.27 -4.27
N HIS A 52 7.44 2.95 -3.11
CA HIS A 52 6.24 3.44 -2.40
C HIS A 52 5.50 4.52 -3.18
N ASP A 53 6.23 5.43 -3.83
CA ASP A 53 5.62 6.50 -4.63
C ASP A 53 5.02 5.95 -5.92
N ARG A 54 5.63 4.92 -6.52
CA ARG A 54 5.09 4.18 -7.67
C ARG A 54 3.80 3.45 -7.29
N LEU A 55 3.77 2.78 -6.14
CA LEU A 55 2.56 2.12 -5.62
C LEU A 55 1.43 3.15 -5.40
N GLN A 56 1.76 4.28 -4.79
CA GLN A 56 0.79 5.36 -4.57
C GLN A 56 0.23 5.88 -5.90
N ALA A 57 1.07 6.05 -6.92
CA ALA A 57 0.65 6.49 -8.24
C ALA A 57 -0.26 5.47 -8.95
N ILE A 58 0.03 4.17 -8.83
CA ILE A 58 -0.81 3.09 -9.37
C ILE A 58 -2.19 3.08 -8.70
N VAL A 59 -2.25 3.15 -7.37
CA VAL A 59 -3.52 3.18 -6.64
C VAL A 59 -4.31 4.46 -6.91
N ARG A 60 -3.62 5.60 -7.08
CA ARG A 60 -4.26 6.85 -7.49
C ARG A 60 -4.93 6.67 -8.86
N ARG A 61 -4.21 6.13 -9.84
CA ARG A 61 -4.74 5.86 -11.18
C ARG A 61 -5.95 4.92 -11.17
N LEU A 62 -5.93 3.89 -10.32
CA LEU A 62 -7.07 2.99 -10.09
C LEU A 62 -8.30 3.72 -9.53
N ALA A 63 -8.07 4.69 -8.65
CA ALA A 63 -9.15 5.42 -7.99
C ALA A 63 -9.56 6.71 -8.72
N ASP A 64 -8.84 7.14 -9.77
CA ASP A 64 -8.98 8.46 -10.41
C ASP A 64 -10.43 8.86 -10.72
N ARG A 65 -11.22 7.96 -11.31
CA ARG A 65 -12.63 8.23 -11.65
C ARG A 65 -13.46 8.54 -10.40
N ALA A 66 -13.25 7.76 -9.35
CA ALA A 66 -13.99 7.87 -8.11
C ALA A 66 -13.52 9.07 -7.26
N VAL A 67 -12.21 9.33 -7.26
CA VAL A 67 -11.57 10.53 -6.70
C VAL A 67 -12.15 11.79 -7.34
N ALA A 68 -12.19 11.86 -8.68
CA ALA A 68 -12.73 13.01 -9.41
C ALA A 68 -14.19 13.28 -9.06
N ARG A 69 -15.01 12.23 -8.94
CA ARG A 69 -16.42 12.34 -8.52
C ARG A 69 -16.56 12.88 -7.09
N ALA A 70 -15.79 12.34 -6.15
CA ALA A 70 -15.84 12.77 -4.74
C ALA A 70 -15.35 14.21 -4.55
N ASN A 71 -14.29 14.60 -5.27
CA ASN A 71 -13.81 15.99 -5.31
C ASN A 71 -14.88 16.93 -5.87
N PHE A 72 -15.59 16.53 -6.95
CA PHE A 72 -16.67 17.36 -7.53
C PHE A 72 -17.81 17.62 -6.54
N SER A 73 -18.10 16.69 -5.64
CA SER A 73 -19.08 16.88 -4.57
C SER A 73 -18.56 17.69 -3.37
N GLY A 74 -17.27 18.04 -3.34
CA GLY A 74 -16.64 18.84 -2.29
C GLY A 74 -16.08 18.04 -1.11
N ALA A 75 -15.81 16.74 -1.29
CA ALA A 75 -15.02 15.96 -0.35
C ALA A 75 -13.56 15.95 -0.80
N ASP A 76 -12.62 16.14 0.13
CA ASP A 76 -11.19 16.03 -0.13
C ASP A 76 -10.79 14.56 -0.19
N VAL A 77 -10.10 14.15 -1.26
CA VAL A 77 -9.60 12.78 -1.42
C VAL A 77 -8.09 12.76 -1.57
N ASP A 78 -7.40 11.99 -0.72
CA ASP A 78 -5.95 11.70 -0.87
C ASP A 78 -5.71 10.20 -1.04
N VAL A 79 -4.53 9.87 -1.56
CA VAL A 79 -4.06 8.51 -1.78
C VAL A 79 -2.69 8.37 -1.13
N VAL A 80 -2.51 7.34 -0.29
CA VAL A 80 -1.27 7.10 0.43
C VAL A 80 -0.84 5.64 0.34
N ALA A 81 0.44 5.39 0.09
CA ALA A 81 1.04 4.08 0.34
C ALA A 81 1.48 3.99 1.80
N MET A 82 0.97 3.02 2.55
CA MET A 82 1.22 2.94 3.99
C MET A 82 1.30 1.51 4.52
N ALA A 83 1.89 1.35 5.70
CA ALA A 83 1.88 0.12 6.46
C ALA A 83 1.50 0.43 7.92
N ALA A 84 0.36 -0.08 8.36
CA ALA A 84 -0.10 0.09 9.73
C ALA A 84 0.83 -0.60 10.74
N VAL A 85 1.36 -1.76 10.35
CA VAL A 85 2.39 -2.51 11.10
C VAL A 85 3.46 -2.92 10.13
N ARG A 86 4.69 -2.44 10.36
CA ARG A 86 5.86 -2.73 9.55
C ARG A 86 6.45 -4.08 9.97
N SER A 87 6.44 -5.05 9.06
CA SER A 87 6.92 -6.42 9.26
C SER A 87 8.30 -6.67 8.66
N THR A 88 8.82 -5.70 7.90
CA THR A 88 10.09 -5.78 7.18
C THR A 88 10.99 -4.60 7.55
N ARG A 89 12.30 -4.79 7.40
CA ARG A 89 13.30 -3.70 7.43
C ARG A 89 13.92 -3.54 6.05
N GLU A 90 14.37 -2.34 5.73
CA GLU A 90 15.11 -2.09 4.49
C GLU A 90 16.56 -2.53 4.64
N GLY A 91 17.14 -2.98 3.53
CA GLY A 91 18.55 -3.30 3.44
C GLY A 91 19.02 -3.22 2.00
N THR A 92 20.31 -3.45 1.81
CA THR A 92 20.93 -3.50 0.49
C THR A 92 21.84 -4.70 0.40
N VAL A 93 21.76 -5.46 -0.69
CA VAL A 93 22.66 -6.59 -0.96
C VAL A 93 23.50 -6.27 -2.17
N LYS A 94 24.81 -6.50 -2.08
CA LYS A 94 25.70 -6.41 -3.24
C LYS A 94 25.64 -7.71 -4.03
N GLN A 95 25.16 -7.64 -5.27
CA GLN A 95 25.19 -8.76 -6.21
C GLN A 95 26.09 -8.38 -7.39
N GLY A 96 27.28 -8.97 -7.43
CA GLY A 96 28.30 -8.59 -8.42
C GLY A 96 28.75 -7.13 -8.27
N ARG A 97 28.48 -6.30 -9.28
CA ARG A 97 28.79 -4.85 -9.27
C ARG A 97 27.59 -3.98 -8.86
N GLU A 98 26.40 -4.56 -8.75
CA GLU A 98 25.18 -3.84 -8.47
C GLU A 98 24.81 -3.94 -6.99
N THR A 99 24.21 -2.88 -6.45
CA THR A 99 23.65 -2.85 -5.11
C THR A 99 22.14 -2.90 -5.26
N LEU A 100 21.55 -4.02 -4.88
CA LEU A 100 20.12 -4.24 -5.01
C LEU A 100 19.39 -3.82 -3.74
N PRO A 101 18.29 -3.06 -3.85
CA PRO A 101 17.46 -2.71 -2.71
C PRO A 101 16.68 -3.95 -2.26
N VAL A 102 16.84 -4.38 -1.00
CA VAL A 102 16.14 -5.55 -0.48
C VAL A 102 15.28 -5.21 0.72
N ILE A 103 14.26 -6.02 0.95
CA ILE A 103 13.51 -6.03 2.20
C ILE A 103 13.89 -7.26 3.02
N ILE A 104 14.06 -7.10 4.31
CA ILE A 104 14.46 -8.18 5.21
C ILE A 104 13.32 -8.42 6.21
N GLY A 105 12.92 -9.67 6.34
CA GLY A 105 11.91 -10.09 7.31
C GLY A 105 11.77 -11.60 7.34
N THR A 106 10.81 -12.12 8.09
CA THR A 106 10.51 -13.56 8.12
C THR A 106 9.34 -13.86 7.19
N PRO A 107 9.54 -14.50 6.02
CA PRO A 107 8.44 -14.90 5.15
C PRO A 107 7.48 -15.86 5.86
N LEU A 108 6.24 -15.96 5.38
CA LEU A 108 5.32 -17.00 5.82
C LEU A 108 5.82 -18.37 5.36
N LYS A 109 5.42 -19.41 6.09
CA LYS A 109 5.70 -20.79 5.72
C LYS A 109 5.06 -21.08 4.35
N ASP A 110 5.77 -21.83 3.51
CA ASP A 110 5.32 -22.29 2.20
C ASP A 110 5.22 -21.18 1.12
N GLU A 111 5.61 -19.94 1.44
CA GLU A 111 5.84 -18.88 0.45
C GLU A 111 7.03 -19.25 -0.45
N LYS A 112 6.97 -18.81 -1.72
CA LYS A 112 7.98 -19.16 -2.73
C LYS A 112 8.41 -17.99 -3.60
N ILE A 113 9.72 -17.83 -3.78
CA ILE A 113 10.33 -16.91 -4.73
C ILE A 113 11.57 -17.57 -5.34
N ASP A 114 11.78 -17.41 -6.65
CA ASP A 114 12.94 -17.95 -7.39
C ASP A 114 13.27 -19.43 -7.12
N GLY A 115 12.24 -20.26 -6.93
CA GLY A 115 12.38 -21.69 -6.65
C GLY A 115 12.68 -22.05 -5.20
N GLU A 116 12.96 -21.06 -4.33
CA GLU A 116 13.10 -21.27 -2.89
C GLU A 116 11.74 -21.34 -2.20
N THR A 117 11.63 -22.18 -1.16
CA THR A 117 10.43 -22.30 -0.31
C THR A 117 10.79 -21.96 1.13
N PHE A 118 10.06 -21.02 1.72
CA PHE A 118 10.38 -20.52 3.06
C PHE A 118 9.76 -21.37 4.18
N ASP A 119 10.51 -21.51 5.27
CA ASP A 119 10.16 -22.33 6.45
C ASP A 119 9.21 -21.62 7.45
N GLY A 120 8.98 -20.31 7.26
CA GLY A 120 8.19 -19.50 8.17
C GLY A 120 8.89 -19.08 9.46
N LYS A 121 10.21 -19.26 9.57
CA LYS A 121 11.00 -19.01 10.79
C LYS A 121 12.29 -18.24 10.51
N THR A 122 12.92 -18.52 9.38
CA THR A 122 14.18 -17.91 8.98
C THR A 122 13.94 -16.51 8.45
N GLU A 123 14.78 -15.58 8.88
CA GLU A 123 14.78 -14.22 8.36
C GLU A 123 15.60 -14.17 7.07
N THR A 124 15.01 -13.62 6.01
CA THR A 124 15.58 -13.62 4.68
C THR A 124 15.51 -12.23 4.06
N ALA A 125 16.58 -11.86 3.33
CA ALA A 125 16.60 -10.70 2.47
C ALA A 125 15.97 -11.06 1.12
N ILE A 126 14.91 -10.36 0.74
CA ILE A 126 14.13 -10.63 -0.47
C ILE A 126 14.16 -9.39 -1.36
N PHE A 127 14.38 -9.60 -2.65
CA PHE A 127 14.14 -8.60 -3.68
C PHE A 127 12.76 -8.84 -4.30
N PRO A 128 11.75 -8.00 -4.02
CA PRO A 128 10.39 -8.22 -4.55
C PRO A 128 10.26 -7.87 -6.04
N GLY A 129 11.32 -7.33 -6.65
CA GLY A 129 11.27 -6.66 -7.94
C GLY A 129 10.82 -5.20 -7.82
N ASP A 130 10.93 -4.47 -8.92
CA ASP A 130 10.54 -3.08 -9.01
C ASP A 130 9.15 -2.91 -9.62
N LEU A 131 8.36 -2.00 -9.04
CA LEU A 131 7.18 -1.52 -9.73
C LEU A 131 7.59 -0.72 -10.97
N PRO A 132 6.83 -0.82 -12.08
CA PRO A 132 7.16 -0.12 -13.30
C PRO A 132 7.15 1.40 -13.08
N GLU A 133 8.08 2.10 -13.72
CA GLU A 133 8.18 3.56 -13.61
C GLU A 133 6.95 4.27 -14.18
N LYS A 134 6.38 3.72 -15.27
CA LYS A 134 5.17 4.23 -15.90
C LYS A 134 3.96 3.49 -15.36
N VAL A 135 3.05 4.24 -14.76
CA VAL A 135 1.82 3.71 -14.17
C VAL A 135 0.98 2.95 -15.20
N ASP A 136 0.84 3.49 -16.42
CA ASP A 136 0.01 2.89 -17.48
C ASP A 136 0.49 1.51 -17.92
N ALA A 137 1.77 1.17 -17.72
CA ALA A 137 2.30 -0.15 -18.06
C ALA A 137 1.66 -1.28 -17.24
N VAL A 138 1.13 -0.99 -16.04
CA VAL A 138 0.39 -1.97 -15.22
C VAL A 138 -1.00 -2.26 -15.79
N PHE A 139 -1.58 -1.29 -16.51
CA PHE A 139 -2.94 -1.35 -17.04
C PHE A 139 -2.99 -1.78 -18.50
N ASP A 140 -1.85 -1.81 -19.19
CA ASP A 140 -1.80 -2.17 -20.60
C ASP A 140 -2.11 -3.66 -20.80
N LEU A 141 -3.26 -3.92 -21.43
CA LEU A 141 -3.77 -5.26 -21.72
C LEU A 141 -3.00 -5.94 -22.87
N SER A 142 -2.20 -5.17 -23.61
CA SER A 142 -1.47 -5.60 -24.80
C SER A 142 -0.02 -6.05 -24.55
N GLY A 143 0.50 -5.85 -23.34
CA GLY A 143 1.86 -6.24 -22.97
C GLY A 143 2.02 -7.76 -22.93
N SER A 144 2.96 -8.26 -23.73
CA SER A 144 3.38 -9.65 -23.83
C SER A 144 3.40 -10.33 -22.45
N GLN A 145 2.58 -11.38 -22.28
CA GLN A 145 2.81 -12.30 -21.18
C GLN A 145 4.26 -12.77 -21.30
N PRO A 146 5.07 -12.71 -20.23
CA PRO A 146 6.39 -13.33 -20.26
C PRO A 146 6.20 -14.78 -20.70
N GLU A 147 7.00 -15.23 -21.67
CA GLU A 147 6.81 -16.50 -22.39
C GLU A 147 6.78 -17.74 -21.47
N ASN A 148 7.12 -17.57 -20.19
CA ASN A 148 7.13 -18.59 -19.14
C ASN A 148 5.95 -18.56 -18.16
N ASN A 149 4.90 -17.75 -18.38
CA ASN A 149 3.71 -17.71 -17.52
C ASN A 149 4.00 -17.34 -16.04
N GLU A 150 5.21 -16.90 -15.73
CA GLU A 150 5.58 -16.44 -14.39
C GLU A 150 5.24 -14.96 -14.23
N PRO A 151 4.61 -14.56 -13.11
CA PRO A 151 4.33 -13.15 -12.87
C PRO A 151 5.64 -12.37 -12.76
N ALA A 152 5.77 -11.27 -13.53
CA ALA A 152 6.96 -10.42 -13.55
C ALA A 152 7.31 -9.79 -12.18
N ILE A 153 6.35 -9.77 -11.26
CA ILE A 153 6.51 -9.26 -9.89
C ILE A 153 5.81 -10.23 -8.95
N ARG A 154 6.53 -10.70 -7.93
CA ARG A 154 5.99 -11.60 -6.91
C ARG A 154 6.22 -11.03 -5.51
N PHE A 155 5.13 -10.74 -4.83
CA PHE A 155 5.15 -10.23 -3.46
C PHE A 155 5.12 -11.39 -2.47
N VAL A 156 6.17 -11.53 -1.67
CA VAL A 156 6.23 -12.52 -0.58
C VAL A 156 5.49 -11.97 0.64
N ARG A 157 4.72 -12.81 1.31
CA ARG A 157 4.03 -12.44 2.53
C ARG A 157 4.94 -12.66 3.74
N PHE A 158 4.95 -11.70 4.66
CA PHE A 158 5.78 -11.74 5.86
C PHE A 158 4.96 -12.03 7.13
N ARG A 159 5.63 -12.60 8.13
CA ARG A 159 5.12 -12.70 9.50
C ARG A 159 5.13 -11.34 10.17
N PRO A 160 4.19 -11.07 11.10
CA PRO A 160 4.25 -9.89 11.94
C PRO A 160 5.61 -9.76 12.67
N PRO A 161 6.06 -8.53 12.97
CA PRO A 161 7.31 -8.32 13.69
C PRO A 161 7.22 -8.94 15.09
N LYS A 162 8.35 -9.39 15.62
CA LYS A 162 8.42 -9.83 17.01
C LYS A 162 8.22 -8.60 17.90
N LEU A 163 7.31 -8.69 18.86
CA LEU A 163 7.10 -7.65 19.85
C LEU A 163 8.32 -7.60 20.76
N GLU A 164 9.14 -6.56 20.62
CA GLU A 164 10.21 -6.31 21.57
C GLU A 164 9.60 -5.82 22.89
N ARG A 165 10.12 -6.30 24.01
CA ARG A 165 9.73 -5.85 25.35
C ARG A 165 10.91 -5.15 25.99
N THR A 166 10.67 -4.00 26.60
CA THR A 166 11.66 -3.36 27.48
C THR A 166 11.90 -4.24 28.71
N ALA A 167 13.01 -4.02 29.42
CA ALA A 167 13.33 -4.73 30.66
C ALA A 167 12.25 -4.55 31.76
N GLU A 168 11.46 -3.48 31.66
CA GLU A 168 10.35 -3.12 32.55
C GLU A 168 9.00 -3.75 32.11
N GLY A 169 8.99 -4.57 31.05
CA GLY A 169 7.81 -5.30 30.59
C GLY A 169 6.85 -4.51 29.68
N VAL A 170 7.16 -3.25 29.37
CA VAL A 170 6.37 -2.45 28.42
C VAL A 170 6.66 -2.93 26.99
N THR A 171 5.61 -3.23 26.24
CA THR A 171 5.69 -3.58 24.82
C THR A 171 6.16 -2.38 24.01
N LEU A 172 7.25 -2.55 23.25
CA LEU A 172 7.75 -1.54 22.34
C LEU A 172 6.72 -1.22 21.26
N SER A 173 6.68 0.05 20.85
CA SER A 173 5.78 0.55 19.83
C SER A 173 5.99 -0.19 18.51
N LEU A 174 4.90 -0.63 17.89
CA LEU A 174 4.95 -1.18 16.54
C LEU A 174 5.39 -0.10 15.54
N SER A 175 6.39 -0.42 14.74
CA SER A 175 6.82 0.45 13.64
C SER A 175 5.74 0.53 12.55
N HIS A 176 5.63 1.68 11.90
CA HIS A 176 4.65 1.95 10.85
C HIS A 176 5.27 2.74 9.69
N ILE A 177 4.59 2.80 8.54
CA ILE A 177 4.97 3.62 7.38
C ILE A 177 3.80 4.56 7.05
N ARG A 178 4.04 5.88 7.06
CA ARG A 178 3.11 6.95 6.68
C ARG A 178 1.75 6.94 7.41
N LEU A 179 1.65 6.29 8.57
CA LEU A 179 0.41 6.30 9.39
C LEU A 179 0.16 7.68 9.99
N ASP A 180 1.22 8.37 10.38
CA ASP A 180 1.24 9.78 10.76
C ASP A 180 0.61 10.69 9.70
N ARG A 181 1.01 10.54 8.43
CA ARG A 181 0.41 11.28 7.31
C ARG A 181 -1.07 10.96 7.14
N ALA A 182 -1.45 9.69 7.27
CA ALA A 182 -2.85 9.29 7.20
C ALA A 182 -3.69 9.94 8.32
N LEU A 183 -3.18 9.94 9.55
CA LEU A 183 -3.83 10.59 10.69
C LEU A 183 -3.93 12.10 10.50
N GLN A 184 -2.85 12.75 10.07
CA GLN A 184 -2.85 14.19 9.79
C GLN A 184 -3.90 14.57 8.76
N PHE A 185 -4.03 13.78 7.69
CA PHE A 185 -5.05 14.03 6.68
C PHE A 185 -6.47 13.83 7.21
N LEU A 186 -6.72 12.75 7.96
CA LEU A 186 -8.07 12.37 8.38
C LEU A 186 -8.62 13.17 9.56
N ILE A 187 -7.77 13.53 10.53
CA ILE A 187 -8.20 14.14 11.80
C ILE A 187 -7.34 15.32 12.25
N GLY A 188 -6.27 15.66 11.51
CA GLY A 188 -5.32 16.70 11.93
C GLY A 188 -5.94 18.09 12.05
N ASP A 189 -7.02 18.38 11.32
CA ASP A 189 -7.78 19.63 11.42
C ASP A 189 -8.64 19.73 12.69
N ARG A 190 -8.99 18.60 13.31
CA ARG A 190 -9.78 18.57 14.55
C ARG A 190 -8.96 18.57 15.83
N LEU A 191 -7.64 18.36 15.69
CA LEU A 191 -6.69 18.34 16.79
C LEU A 191 -5.84 19.63 16.87
N ALA A 192 -6.08 20.58 15.96
CA ALA A 192 -5.37 21.86 15.86
C ALA A 192 -5.98 22.94 16.77
#